data_AF-A0AAW6T6T5-F1
#
_entry.id   AF-A0AAW6T6T5-F1
#
_cell.length_a   1.000
_cell.length_b   1.000
_cell.length_c   1.000
_cell.angle_alpha   90.00
_cell.angle_beta   90.00
_cell.angle_gamma   90.00
#
_symmetry.space_group_name_H-M   'P 1'
#
loop_
_entity.id
_entity.type
_entity.pdbx_description
1 polymer ?
#
loop_
_entity_poly.entity_id
_entity_poly.type
_entity_poly.pdbx_seq_one_letter_code
_entity_poly.pdbx_strand_id
1 'polypeptide(L)'
;APIYEMGTAIRIARFPFIILAGVWGLNGIMIGVCVLVVHLLKLTSLNRPYLAPLYPFRIKDLKYFLIRLPHHFYRKRPVVNRPLNVFRIGWKFKKTENDLDEF
;
A
#
# COMPACT_ATOMS: atom_id res chain seq x y z
N ALA A 1 25.74 -3.06 -7.93
CA ALA A 1 26.23 -1.68 -8.08
C ALA A 1 25.65 -0.83 -6.95
N PRO A 2 26.45 0.00 -6.25
CA PRO A 2 25.95 0.91 -5.22
C PRO A 2 24.95 1.92 -5.81
N ILE A 3 23.83 2.14 -5.12
CA ILE A 3 22.76 3.04 -5.60
C ILE A 3 22.99 4.42 -5.00
N TYR A 4 23.91 5.20 -5.57
CA TYR A 4 24.23 6.56 -5.12
C TYR A 4 23.05 7.54 -5.27
N GLU A 5 22.24 7.35 -6.32
CA GLU A 5 21.03 8.13 -6.59
C GLU A 5 20.05 8.16 -5.39
N MET A 6 19.89 7.02 -4.70
CA MET A 6 19.03 6.92 -3.51
C MET A 6 19.55 7.78 -2.36
N GLY A 7 20.87 7.79 -2.15
CA GLY A 7 21.50 8.58 -1.09
C GLY A 7 21.36 10.08 -1.31
N THR A 8 21.52 10.53 -2.56
CA THR A 8 21.34 11.94 -2.94
C THR A 8 19.88 12.38 -2.78
N ALA A 9 18.92 11.55 -3.22
CA ALA A 9 17.49 11.84 -3.06
C ALA A 9 17.09 12.05 -1.58
N ILE A 10 17.59 11.20 -0.67
CA ILE A 10 17.31 11.33 0.77
C ILE A 10 17.89 12.63 1.34
N ARG A 11 19.07 13.06 0.89
CA ARG A 11 19.68 14.33 1.34
C ARG A 11 18.83 15.52 0.90
N ILE A 12 18.42 15.54 -0.37
CA ILE A 12 17.56 16.59 -0.92
C ILE A 12 16.25 16.69 -0.13
N ALA A 13 15.65 15.54 0.21
CA ALA A 13 14.44 15.51 1.03
C ALA A 13 14.66 16.04 2.46
N ARG A 14 15.84 15.87 3.07
CA ARG A 14 16.09 16.31 4.46
C ARG A 14 16.19 17.82 4.63
N PHE A 15 16.78 18.55 3.68
CA PHE A 15 16.94 20.00 3.79
C PHE A 15 15.64 20.78 4.10
N PRO A 16 14.51 20.55 3.41
CA PRO A 16 13.25 21.23 3.74
C PRO A 16 12.72 20.85 5.13
N PHE A 17 12.90 19.59 5.58
CA PHE A 17 12.52 19.20 6.94
C PHE A 17 13.35 19.91 8.01
N ILE A 18 14.66 20.11 7.79
CA ILE A 18 15.52 20.84 8.73
C ILE A 18 15.08 22.30 8.82
N ILE A 19 14.75 22.94 7.71
CA ILE A 19 14.27 24.33 7.69
C ILE A 19 12.92 24.44 8.43
N LEU A 20 11.97 23.56 8.13
CA LEU A 20 10.66 23.53 8.79
C LEU A 20 10.79 23.28 10.31
N ALA A 21 11.67 22.36 10.69
CA ALA A 21 11.98 22.08 12.09
C ALA A 21 12.67 23.26 12.79
N GLY A 22 13.52 24.01 12.08
CA GLY A 22 14.18 25.19 12.62
C GLY A 22 13.22 26.35 12.89
N VAL A 23 12.23 26.56 12.02
CA VAL A 23 11.25 27.66 12.16
C VAL A 23 10.17 27.36 13.19
N TRP A 24 9.64 26.13 13.21
CA TRP A 24 8.47 25.74 14.03
C TRP A 24 8.71 24.60 15.02
N GLY A 25 9.93 24.06 15.11
CA GLY A 25 10.24 22.92 15.97
C GLY A 25 9.49 21.65 15.54
N LEU A 26 8.96 20.93 16.54
CA LEU A 26 8.21 19.68 16.33
C LEU A 26 6.97 19.87 15.44
N ASN A 27 6.29 21.01 15.55
CA ASN A 27 5.10 21.31 14.75
C ASN A 27 5.42 21.39 13.25
N GLY A 28 6.58 21.96 12.89
CA GLY A 28 7.05 22.04 11.51
C GLY A 28 7.35 20.66 10.90
N ILE A 29 7.90 19.75 11.72
CA ILE A 29 8.12 18.36 11.31
C ILE A 29 6.78 17.66 11.06
N MET A 30 5.80 17.82 11.97
CA MET A 30 4.49 17.18 11.84
C MET A 30 3.79 17.60 10.54
N ILE A 31 3.76 18.91 10.26
CA ILE A 31 3.20 19.45 9.01
C ILE A 31 4.00 18.96 7.80
N GLY A 32 5.33 18.99 7.86
CA GLY A 32 6.20 18.51 6.79
C GLY A 32 5.96 17.03 6.45
N VAL A 33 5.76 16.18 7.45
CA VAL A 33 5.44 14.76 7.25
C VAL A 33 4.08 14.61 6.59
N CYS A 34 3.06 15.34 7.03
CA CYS A 34 1.74 15.32 6.38
C CYS A 34 1.83 15.73 4.90
N VAL A 35 2.54 16.82 4.59
CA VAL A 35 2.74 17.29 3.21
C VAL A 35 3.49 16.24 2.38
N LEU A 36 4.53 15.63 2.95
CA LEU A 36 5.28 14.57 2.28
C LEU A 36 4.39 13.37 1.97
N VAL A 37 3.58 12.90 2.92
CA VAL A 37 2.63 11.80 2.71
C VAL A 37 1.62 12.13 1.61
N VAL A 38 1.06 13.34 1.61
CA VAL A 38 0.14 13.80 0.55
C VAL A 38 0.86 13.86 -0.80
N HIS A 39 2.10 14.32 -0.85
CA HIS A 39 2.90 14.35 -2.07
C HIS A 39 3.13 12.93 -2.62
N LEU A 40 3.45 11.97 -1.75
CA LEU A 40 3.60 10.55 -2.11
C LEU A 40 2.28 9.94 -2.62
N LEU A 41 1.12 10.38 -2.11
CA LEU A 41 -0.18 9.96 -2.62
C LEU A 41 -0.46 10.51 -4.02
N LYS A 42 -0.04 11.75 -4.30
CA LYS A 42 -0.17 12.36 -5.64
C LYS A 42 0.77 11.73 -6.65
N LEU A 43 1.95 11.27 -6.23
CA LEU A 43 2.86 10.45 -7.02
C LEU A 43 2.23 9.07 -7.28
N THR A 44 1.40 9.01 -8.31
CA THR A 44 0.81 7.77 -8.79
C THR A 44 1.85 6.96 -9.55
N SER A 45 2.15 5.74 -9.08
CA SER A 45 2.99 4.77 -9.82
C SER A 45 2.07 3.72 -10.44
N LEU A 46 2.11 3.58 -11.77
CA LEU A 46 1.26 2.63 -12.53
C LEU A 46 -0.24 2.73 -12.21
N ASN A 47 -0.82 3.94 -12.26
CA ASN A 47 -2.26 4.16 -11.99
C ASN A 47 -2.72 3.70 -10.60
N ARG A 48 -1.78 3.50 -9.67
CA ARG A 48 -2.03 3.13 -8.28
C ARG A 48 -1.30 4.12 -7.36
N PRO A 49 -1.92 4.53 -6.25
CA PRO A 49 -1.25 5.36 -5.25
C PRO A 49 -0.01 4.60 -4.73
N TYR A 50 1.12 5.29 -4.61
CA TYR A 50 2.38 4.70 -4.11
C TYR A 50 2.22 4.06 -2.72
N LEU A 51 1.23 4.52 -1.96
CA LEU A 51 0.85 4.00 -0.65
C LEU A 51 -0.22 2.90 -0.69
N ALA A 52 -0.47 2.20 -1.81
CA ALA A 52 -1.30 0.99 -1.77
C ALA A 52 -0.60 -0.06 -0.87
N PRO A 53 -1.17 -0.51 0.28
CA PRO A 53 -2.59 -0.63 0.68
C PRO A 53 -3.09 0.32 1.81
N LEU A 54 -2.28 1.31 2.21
CA LEU A 54 -2.70 2.37 3.14
C LEU A 54 -3.85 3.20 2.56
N TYR A 55 -3.86 3.36 1.23
CA TYR A 55 -4.88 4.06 0.45
C TYR A 55 -5.19 3.23 -0.82
N PRO A 56 -6.40 2.66 -1.03
CA PRO A 56 -7.59 2.59 -0.19
C PRO A 56 -7.42 1.62 1.00
N PHE A 57 -7.86 2.04 2.18
CA PHE A 57 -7.70 1.28 3.44
C PHE A 57 -8.43 -0.07 3.39
N ARG A 58 -7.71 -1.13 3.02
CA ARG A 58 -8.24 -2.51 2.95
C ARG A 58 -7.48 -3.37 3.96
N ILE A 59 -8.14 -3.66 5.08
CA ILE A 59 -7.59 -4.44 6.20
C ILE A 59 -7.08 -5.82 5.71
N LYS A 60 -7.76 -6.41 4.71
CA LYS A 60 -7.36 -7.68 4.09
C LYS A 60 -6.00 -7.60 3.37
N ASP A 61 -5.67 -6.47 2.76
CA ASP A 61 -4.42 -6.25 2.04
C ASP A 61 -3.28 -5.80 2.98
N LEU A 62 -3.61 -5.20 4.12
CA LEU A 62 -2.65 -4.78 5.15
C LEU A 62 -1.86 -5.96 5.72
N LYS A 63 -2.51 -7.11 5.93
CA LYS A 63 -1.87 -8.34 6.42
C LYS A 63 -0.77 -8.84 5.47
N TYR A 64 -0.98 -8.67 4.17
CA TYR A 64 -0.02 -9.05 3.13
C TYR A 64 1.15 -8.06 2.99
N PHE A 65 0.95 -6.79 3.38
CA PHE A 65 1.99 -5.76 3.41
C PHE A 65 2.89 -5.84 4.66
N LEU A 66 2.28 -6.00 5.84
CA LEU A 66 3.01 -6.12 7.12
C LEU A 66 3.79 -7.44 7.22
N ILE A 67 3.23 -8.53 6.71
CA ILE A 67 3.82 -9.87 6.79
C ILE A 67 4.08 -10.37 5.38
N ARG A 68 5.34 -10.31 4.95
CA ARG A 68 5.78 -10.87 3.66
C ARG A 68 5.94 -12.38 3.79
N LEU A 69 4.84 -13.14 3.68
CA LEU A 69 4.91 -14.60 3.59
C LEU A 69 5.44 -15.04 2.21
N PRO A 70 6.16 -16.18 2.13
CA PRO A 70 6.60 -16.74 0.86
C PRO A 70 5.42 -17.14 -0.03
N HIS A 71 5.60 -17.04 -1.34
CA HIS A 71 4.53 -17.07 -2.33
C HIS A 71 3.68 -18.37 -2.32
N HIS A 72 4.24 -19.46 -1.79
CA HIS A 72 3.57 -20.76 -1.65
C HIS A 72 2.37 -20.75 -0.68
N PHE A 73 2.32 -19.84 0.30
CA PHE A 73 1.23 -19.78 1.27
C PHE A 73 -0.01 -19.03 0.77
N TYR A 74 0.07 -18.34 -0.38
CA TYR A 74 -1.04 -17.57 -0.92
C TYR A 74 -1.98 -18.44 -1.77
N ARG A 75 -3.06 -18.93 -1.14
CA ARG A 75 -4.11 -19.71 -1.82
C ARG A 75 -5.04 -18.87 -2.71
N LYS A 76 -5.20 -17.60 -2.37
CA LYS A 76 -6.00 -16.61 -3.12
C LYS A 76 -5.09 -15.64 -3.85
N ARG A 77 -5.45 -15.25 -5.06
CA ARG A 77 -4.72 -14.23 -5.81
C ARG A 77 -4.98 -12.85 -5.19
N PRO A 78 -3.99 -11.93 -5.20
CA PRO A 78 -4.19 -10.57 -4.71
C PRO A 78 -5.36 -9.92 -5.46
N VAL A 79 -6.35 -9.44 -4.71
CA VAL A 79 -7.55 -8.80 -5.28
C VAL A 79 -7.19 -7.49 -5.99
N VAL A 80 -6.02 -6.91 -5.66
CA VAL A 80 -5.46 -5.70 -6.28
C VAL A 80 -5.32 -5.83 -7.80
N ASN A 81 -5.04 -7.03 -8.31
CA ASN A 81 -4.85 -7.28 -9.74
C ASN A 81 -6.16 -7.53 -10.49
N ARG A 82 -7.34 -7.38 -9.84
CA ARG A 82 -8.66 -7.73 -10.39
C ARG A 82 -8.64 -9.02 -11.23
N PRO A 83 -8.15 -10.15 -10.67
CA PRO A 83 -8.03 -11.37 -11.45
C PRO A 83 -9.43 -11.91 -11.78
N LEU A 84 -9.65 -12.31 -13.04
CA LEU A 84 -10.89 -12.96 -13.49
C LEU A 84 -11.18 -14.25 -12.71
N ASN A 85 -10.13 -14.90 -12.17
CA ASN A 85 -10.24 -16.06 -11.28
C ASN A 85 -9.54 -15.76 -9.95
N VAL A 86 -10.30 -15.75 -8.86
CA VAL A 86 -9.85 -15.37 -7.51
C VAL A 86 -8.97 -16.45 -6.86
N PHE A 87 -9.16 -17.72 -7.25
CA PHE A 87 -8.44 -18.85 -6.68
C PHE A 87 -7.30 -19.28 -7.60
N ARG A 88 -6.09 -19.46 -7.04
CA ARG A 88 -4.95 -19.97 -7.81
C ARG A 88 -5.08 -21.48 -8.07
N ILE A 89 -5.75 -22.19 -7.17
CA ILE A 89 -5.97 -23.63 -7.22
C ILE A 89 -7.46 -23.82 -7.51
N GLY A 90 -7.81 -24.55 -8.57
CA GLY A 90 -9.19 -24.79 -8.98
C GLY A 90 -9.94 -25.71 -8.01
N TRP A 91 -10.33 -25.19 -6.85
CA TRP A 91 -11.23 -25.89 -5.93
C TRP A 91 -12.65 -25.40 -6.18
N LYS A 92 -13.49 -26.28 -6.74
CA LYS A 92 -14.93 -26.06 -6.90
C LYS A 92 -15.56 -25.92 -5.52
N PHE A 93 -15.98 -24.72 -5.14
CA PHE A 93 -16.96 -24.56 -4.05
C PHE A 93 -18.35 -24.78 -4.64
N LYS A 94 -19.08 -25.74 -4.06
CA LYS A 94 -20.51 -25.97 -4.34
C LYS A 94 -21.26 -24.71 -3.90
N LYS A 95 -22.01 -24.12 -4.82
CA LYS A 95 -22.96 -23.04 -4.56
C LYS A 95 -24.01 -23.60 -3.59
N THR A 96 -24.07 -23.13 -2.34
CA THR A 96 -25.28 -23.27 -1.54
C THR A 96 -26.23 -22.20 -2.06
N GLU A 97 -26.89 -22.55 -3.14
CA GLU A 97 -28.15 -21.97 -3.59
C GLU A 97 -29.18 -22.96 -3.07
N ASN A 98 -29.87 -22.54 -2.01
CA ASN A 98 -31.09 -23.05 -1.40
C ASN A 98 -31.11 -22.37 -0.03
N ASP A 99 -32.08 -21.47 0.19
CA ASP A 99 -32.65 -21.12 1.51
C ASP A 99 -33.48 -19.80 1.47
N LEU A 100 -34.10 -19.39 0.35
CA LEU A 100 -35.00 -18.21 0.37
C LEU A 100 -36.29 -18.27 -0.49
N ASP A 101 -36.59 -19.36 -1.22
CA ASP A 101 -37.73 -19.36 -2.16
C ASP A 101 -38.76 -20.51 -1.99
N GLU A 102 -38.68 -21.35 -0.95
CA GLU A 102 -39.75 -22.32 -0.64
C GLU A 102 -40.17 -22.25 0.83
N PHE A 103 -41.33 -21.60 1.02
CA PHE A 103 -42.18 -21.34 2.21
C PHE A 103 -41.98 -20.02 2.95
#